data_AF-A0A7K4IAN2-F1
#
_entry.id   AF-A0A7K4IAN2-F1
#
_cell.length_a   1.000
_cell.length_b   1.000
_cell.length_c   1.000
_cell.angle_alpha   90.00
_cell.angle_beta   90.00
_cell.angle_gamma   90.00
#
_symmetry.space_group_name_H-M   'P 1'
#
loop_
_entity.id
_entity.type
_entity.pdbx_description
1 polymer ?
#
loop_
_entity_poly.entity_id
_entity_poly.type
_entity_poly.pdbx_seq_one_letter_code
_entity_poly.pdbx_strand_id
1 'polypeptide(L)'
;MQLELLLGGLLMIVAIFIIISIIIYAIFLGIALGFVNGTNRELGTTFVTALGMALLGWIPLLGCVISWYLIKTRHGVGWGGAIVAWLLCMIISAIAFFVILLLIPGGLAILFGALMPTTFTFP
;
A
#
# COMPACT_ATOMS: atom_id res chain seq x y z
N MET A 1 -20.80 15.47 -23.83
CA MET A 1 -21.02 14.02 -23.98
C MET A 1 -19.74 13.17 -23.96
N GLN A 2 -18.83 13.23 -24.95
CA GLN A 2 -17.62 12.36 -24.94
C GLN A 2 -16.65 12.66 -23.78
N LEU A 3 -16.43 13.94 -23.44
CA LEU A 3 -15.57 14.33 -22.32
C LEU A 3 -16.15 13.95 -20.95
N GLU A 4 -17.47 14.04 -20.78
CA GLU A 4 -18.15 13.67 -19.53
C GLU A 4 -18.13 12.16 -19.30
N LEU A 5 -18.30 11.37 -20.37
CA LEU A 5 -18.17 9.92 -20.31
C LEU A 5 -16.73 9.51 -19.95
N LEU A 6 -15.73 10.18 -20.54
CA LEU A 6 -14.33 9.95 -20.23
C LEU A 6 -13.99 10.33 -18.78
N LEU A 7 -14.42 11.49 -18.32
CA LEU A 7 -14.19 11.96 -16.96
C LEU A 7 -14.89 11.09 -15.92
N GLY A 8 -16.15 10.70 -16.18
CA GLY A 8 -16.90 9.79 -15.32
C GLY A 8 -16.27 8.41 -15.24
N GLY A 9 -15.82 7.86 -16.38
CA GLY A 9 -15.10 6.59 -16.40
C GLY A 9 -13.78 6.64 -15.63
N LEU A 10 -13.00 7.71 -15.79
CA LEU A 10 -11.73 7.90 -15.09
C LEU A 10 -11.94 8.01 -13.57
N LEU A 11 -12.93 8.79 -13.13
CA LEU A 11 -13.24 8.93 -11.70
C LEU A 11 -13.65 7.60 -11.06
N MET A 12 -14.45 6.80 -11.76
CA MET A 12 -14.85 5.47 -11.29
C MET A 12 -13.66 4.52 -11.16
N ILE A 13 -12.77 4.49 -12.15
CA ILE A 13 -11.56 3.66 -12.11
C ILE A 13 -10.66 4.08 -10.94
N VAL A 14 -10.42 5.38 -10.78
CA VAL A 14 -9.60 5.91 -9.68
C VAL A 14 -10.20 5.57 -8.32
N ALA A 15 -11.51 5.73 -8.15
CA ALA A 15 -12.20 5.38 -6.91
C ALA A 15 -12.05 3.90 -6.55
N ILE A 16 -12.22 3.00 -7.53
CA ILE A 16 -12.05 1.56 -7.34
C ILE A 16 -10.59 1.24 -6.94
N PHE A 17 -9.61 1.84 -7.62
CA PHE A 17 -8.20 1.66 -7.28
C PHE A 17 -7.87 2.10 -5.86
N ILE A 18 -8.41 3.22 -5.40
CA ILE A 18 -8.22 3.72 -4.03
C ILE A 18 -8.78 2.71 -3.02
N ILE A 19 -10.01 2.23 -3.24
CA ILE A 19 -10.67 1.28 -2.32
C ILE A 19 -9.86 -0.02 -2.22
N ILE A 20 -9.48 -0.60 -3.37
CA ILE A 20 -8.68 -1.84 -3.40
C ILE A 20 -7.34 -1.64 -2.69
N SER A 21 -6.67 -0.51 -2.94
CA SER A 21 -5.38 -0.20 -2.32
C SER A 21 -5.49 -0.12 -0.79
N ILE A 22 -6.55 0.51 -0.26
CA ILE A 22 -6.79 0.60 1.18
C ILE A 22 -7.04 -0.79 1.79
N ILE A 23 -7.82 -1.64 1.11
CA ILE A 23 -8.11 -3.00 1.59
C ILE A 23 -6.82 -3.83 1.66
N ILE A 24 -6.01 -3.81 0.60
CA ILE A 24 -4.73 -4.52 0.55
C ILE A 24 -3.80 -4.01 1.67
N TYR A 25 -3.71 -2.69 1.82
CA TYR A 25 -2.90 -2.08 2.88
C TYR A 25 -3.37 -2.49 4.28
N ALA A 26 -4.69 -2.55 4.51
CA ALA A 26 -5.26 -2.97 5.79
C ALA A 26 -4.91 -4.41 6.15
N ILE A 27 -4.87 -5.30 5.15
CA ILE A 27 -4.45 -6.71 5.33
C ILE A 27 -2.96 -6.76 5.71
N PHE A 28 -2.10 -6.07 4.95
CA PHE A 28 -0.66 -6.06 5.21
C PHE A 28 -0.30 -5.40 6.54
N LEU A 29 -1.02 -4.34 6.94
CA LEU A 29 -0.87 -3.72 8.25
C LEU A 29 -1.26 -4.70 9.37
N GLY A 30 -2.34 -5.47 9.20
CA GLY A 30 -2.73 -6.51 10.15
C GLY A 30 -1.66 -7.59 10.34
N ILE A 31 -1.02 -8.02 9.25
CA ILE A 31 0.11 -8.95 9.28
C ILE A 31 1.30 -8.31 9.99
N ALA A 32 1.67 -7.08 9.63
CA ALA A 32 2.78 -6.35 10.23
C ALA A 32 2.62 -6.15 11.74
N LEU A 33 1.40 -5.88 12.21
CA LEU A 33 1.06 -5.75 13.62
C LEU A 33 1.24 -7.06 14.41
N GLY A 34 1.13 -8.21 13.74
CA GLY A 34 1.41 -9.51 14.35
C GLY A 34 2.85 -9.64 14.83
N PHE A 35 3.81 -9.04 14.13
CA PHE A 35 5.24 -9.09 14.49
C PHE A 35 5.60 -8.19 15.68
N VAL A 36 4.79 -7.19 15.99
CA VAL A 36 5.02 -6.26 17.11
C VAL A 36 4.06 -6.49 18.29
N ASN A 37 3.37 -7.64 18.31
CA ASN A 37 2.38 -7.99 19.32
C ASN A 37 1.26 -6.94 19.48
N GLY A 38 0.82 -6.35 18.37
CA GLY A 38 -0.28 -5.38 18.37
C GLY A 38 -1.62 -6.03 18.77
N THR A 39 -2.44 -5.28 19.48
CA THR A 39 -3.84 -5.62 19.77
C THR A 39 -4.75 -5.15 18.63
N ASN A 40 -6.01 -5.58 18.63
CA ASN A 40 -7.01 -5.17 17.64
C ASN A 40 -6.53 -5.35 16.18
N ARG A 41 -6.10 -6.57 15.82
CA ARG A 41 -5.55 -6.90 14.49
C ARG A 41 -6.62 -7.35 13.49
N GLU A 42 -7.88 -7.11 13.79
CA GLU A 42 -9.00 -7.46 12.93
C GLU A 42 -9.03 -6.57 11.68
N LEU A 43 -9.51 -7.10 10.56
CA LEU A 43 -9.56 -6.34 9.31
C LEU A 43 -10.36 -5.03 9.44
N GLY A 44 -11.41 -5.01 10.26
CA GLY A 44 -12.19 -3.79 10.50
C GLY A 44 -11.38 -2.69 11.19
N THR A 45 -10.58 -3.05 12.20
CA THR A 45 -9.78 -2.08 12.95
C THR A 45 -8.57 -1.63 12.14
N THR A 46 -7.91 -2.53 11.41
CA THR A 46 -6.78 -2.19 10.53
C THR A 46 -7.24 -1.41 9.29
N PHE A 47 -8.46 -1.65 8.79
CA PHE A 47 -9.04 -0.87 7.69
C PHE A 47 -9.26 0.58 8.06
N VAL A 48 -9.84 0.86 9.24
CA VAL A 48 -10.01 2.25 9.68
C VAL A 48 -8.66 2.93 9.90
N THR A 49 -7.66 2.20 10.40
CA THR A 49 -6.28 2.71 10.50
C THR A 49 -5.71 3.03 9.11
N ALA A 50 -5.83 2.11 8.15
CA ALA A 50 -5.39 2.30 6.77
C ALA A 50 -6.10 3.47 6.09
N LEU A 51 -7.41 3.63 6.32
CA LEU A 51 -8.20 4.75 5.82
C LEU A 51 -7.72 6.08 6.41
N GLY A 52 -7.50 6.15 7.73
CA GLY A 52 -6.97 7.35 8.38
C GLY A 52 -5.56 7.70 7.89
N MET A 53 -4.73 6.69 7.63
CA MET A 53 -3.41 6.87 7.04
C MET A 53 -3.49 7.32 5.57
N ALA A 54 -4.43 6.81 4.77
CA ALA A 54 -4.63 7.25 3.39
C ALA A 54 -5.09 8.72 3.32
N LEU A 55 -5.97 9.13 4.24
CA LEU A 55 -6.50 10.50 4.31
C LEU A 55 -5.48 11.54 4.78
N LEU A 56 -4.49 11.14 5.59
CA LEU A 56 -3.52 12.06 6.22
C LEU A 56 -2.08 11.85 5.75
N GLY A 57 -1.80 10.76 5.03
CA GLY A 57 -0.46 10.34 4.59
C GLY A 57 0.12 11.18 3.45
N TRP A 58 -0.69 12.03 2.81
CA TRP A 58 -0.22 12.96 1.77
C TRP A 58 0.53 14.18 2.35
N ILE A 59 0.45 14.41 3.67
CA ILE A 59 1.18 15.51 4.33
C ILE A 59 2.63 15.04 4.57
N PRO A 60 3.65 15.70 3.99
CA PRO A 60 5.05 15.31 4.17
C PRO A 60 5.46 15.35 5.65
N LEU A 61 6.23 14.34 6.10
CA LEU A 61 6.73 14.15 7.48
C LEU A 61 5.65 13.99 8.57
N LEU A 62 4.65 14.87 8.62
CA LEU A 62 3.52 14.79 9.54
C LEU A 62 2.67 13.55 9.27
N GLY A 63 2.47 13.17 8.00
CA GLY A 63 1.75 11.95 7.64
C GLY A 63 2.38 10.69 8.24
N CYS A 64 3.70 10.64 8.37
CA CYS A 64 4.42 9.53 9.01
C CYS A 64 4.14 9.50 10.52
N VAL A 65 4.29 10.64 11.20
CA VAL A 65 4.04 10.74 12.64
C VAL A 65 2.59 10.44 12.99
N ILE A 66 1.65 10.95 12.19
CA ILE A 66 0.22 10.67 12.33
C ILE A 66 -0.05 9.18 12.11
N SER A 67 0.57 8.57 11.10
CA SER A 67 0.45 7.13 10.87
C SER A 67 0.93 6.32 12.07
N TRP A 68 2.08 6.67 12.64
CA TRP A 68 2.59 6.02 13.85
C TRP A 68 1.67 6.25 15.05
N TYR A 69 1.10 7.45 15.18
CA TYR A 69 0.14 7.76 16.24
C TYR A 69 -1.14 6.93 16.12
N LEU A 70 -1.71 6.80 14.91
CA LEU A 70 -2.88 5.96 14.65
C LEU A 70 -2.59 4.49 14.96
N ILE A 71 -1.43 3.99 14.54
CA ILE A 71 -1.01 2.62 14.81
C ILE A 71 -0.86 2.40 16.33
N LYS A 72 -0.12 3.28 17.01
CA LYS A 72 0.09 3.24 18.46
C LYS A 72 -1.23 3.21 19.24
N THR A 73 -2.12 4.14 18.93
CA THR A 73 -3.36 4.34 19.72
C THR A 73 -4.40 3.27 19.46
N ARG A 74 -4.54 2.80 18.21
CA ARG A 74 -5.59 1.83 17.85
C ARG A 74 -5.19 0.38 18.09
N HIS A 75 -3.89 0.08 18.05
CA HIS A 75 -3.36 -1.27 18.17
C HIS A 75 -2.53 -1.51 19.45
N GLY A 76 -2.56 -0.57 20.40
CA GLY A 76 -1.97 -0.76 21.72
C GLY A 76 -0.45 -1.00 21.72
N VAL A 77 0.27 -0.52 20.70
CA VAL A 77 1.72 -0.69 20.59
C VAL A 77 2.47 0.55 21.06
N GLY A 78 3.69 0.38 21.56
CA GLY A 78 4.59 1.51 21.86
C GLY A 78 5.00 2.26 20.59
N TRP A 79 5.62 3.44 20.74
CA TRP A 79 6.12 4.24 19.60
C TRP A 79 7.09 3.45 18.72
N GLY A 80 8.02 2.69 19.32
CA GLY A 80 8.93 1.81 18.58
C GLY A 80 8.17 0.71 17.81
N GLY A 81 7.17 0.10 18.44
CA GLY A 81 6.32 -0.91 17.78
C GLY A 81 5.51 -0.34 16.62
N ALA A 82 5.02 0.90 16.73
CA ALA A 82 4.32 1.57 15.65
C ALA A 82 5.22 1.87 14.44
N ILE A 83 6.46 2.33 14.69
CA ILE A 83 7.46 2.56 13.64
C ILE A 83 7.83 1.24 12.97
N VAL A 84 8.09 0.19 13.76
CA VAL A 84 8.44 -1.14 13.23
C VAL A 84 7.28 -1.74 12.43
N ALA A 85 6.04 -1.68 12.91
CA ALA A 85 4.87 -2.16 12.16
C ALA A 85 4.69 -1.40 10.84
N TRP A 86 4.89 -0.07 10.86
CA TRP A 86 4.82 0.74 9.65
C TRP A 86 5.91 0.38 8.64
N LEU A 87 7.16 0.19 9.08
CA LEU A 87 8.26 -0.26 8.24
C LEU A 87 8.02 -1.68 7.70
N LEU A 88 7.60 -2.61 8.55
CA LEU A 88 7.25 -3.97 8.15
C LEU A 88 6.13 -4.00 7.12
N CYS A 89 5.11 -3.14 7.27
CA CYS A 89 4.04 -3.01 6.29
C CYS A 89 4.58 -2.59 4.92
N MET A 90 5.54 -1.65 4.87
CA MET A 90 6.17 -1.26 3.60
C MET A 90 7.01 -2.37 2.99
N ILE A 91 7.79 -3.08 3.81
CA ILE A 91 8.61 -4.23 3.36
C ILE A 91 7.70 -5.34 2.81
N ILE A 92 6.65 -5.73 3.53
CA ILE A 92 5.69 -6.75 3.11
C ILE A 92 5.00 -6.34 1.80
N SER A 93 4.58 -5.08 1.70
CA SER A 93 3.95 -4.55 0.48
C SER A 93 4.91 -4.59 -0.71
N ALA A 94 6.17 -4.24 -0.52
CA ALA A 94 7.19 -4.30 -1.57
C ALA A 94 7.46 -5.74 -2.01
N ILE A 95 7.61 -6.68 -1.07
CA ILE A 95 7.77 -8.10 -1.37
C ILE A 95 6.56 -8.63 -2.15
N ALA A 96 5.34 -8.33 -1.69
CA ALA A 96 4.11 -8.73 -2.37
C ALA A 96 4.05 -8.20 -3.81
N PHE A 97 4.45 -6.93 -4.03
CA PHE A 97 4.55 -6.35 -5.37
C PHE A 97 5.53 -7.12 -6.26
N PHE A 98 6.75 -7.40 -5.79
CA PHE A 98 7.74 -8.16 -6.57
C PHE A 98 7.27 -9.59 -6.86
N VAL A 99 6.63 -10.26 -5.89
CA VAL A 99 6.08 -11.61 -6.09
C VAL A 99 4.98 -11.60 -7.15
N ILE A 100 4.03 -10.66 -7.08
CA ILE A 100 2.96 -10.53 -8.08
C ILE A 100 3.57 -10.28 -9.46
N LEU A 101 4.54 -9.39 -9.56
CA LEU A 101 5.20 -9.05 -10.81
C LEU A 101 5.99 -10.23 -11.40
N LEU A 102 6.58 -11.10 -10.59
CA LEU A 102 7.22 -12.33 -11.07
C LEU A 102 6.22 -13.41 -11.53
N LEU A 103 5.01 -13.43 -10.95
CA LEU A 103 4.00 -14.46 -11.23
C LEU A 103 3.08 -14.13 -12.42
N ILE A 104 2.99 -12.87 -12.85
CA ILE A 104 2.22 -12.48 -14.03
C ILE A 104 3.02 -12.83 -15.30
N PRO A 105 2.46 -13.59 -16.27
CA PRO A 105 3.10 -13.83 -17.56
C PRO A 105 3.47 -12.49 -18.23
N GLY A 106 4.76 -12.26 -18.46
CA GLY A 106 5.28 -11.00 -18.98
C GLY A 106 5.76 -9.97 -17.95
N GLY A 107 5.54 -10.18 -16.64
CA GLY A 107 6.05 -9.27 -15.61
C GLY A 107 7.58 -9.29 -15.48
N LEU A 108 8.23 -10.42 -15.76
CA LEU A 108 9.68 -10.51 -15.99
C LEU A 108 10.13 -9.66 -17.18
N ALA A 109 9.36 -9.64 -18.28
CA ALA A 109 9.67 -8.83 -19.46
C ALA A 109 9.52 -7.32 -19.18
N ILE A 110 8.62 -6.92 -18.28
CA ILE A 110 8.52 -5.52 -17.81
C ILE A 110 9.71 -5.15 -16.93
N LEU A 111 10.13 -6.02 -16.00
CA LEU A 111 11.28 -5.78 -15.14
C LEU A 111 12.59 -5.68 -15.93
N PHE A 112 12.83 -6.64 -16.81
CA PHE A 112 14.04 -6.68 -17.64
C PHE A 112 13.96 -5.70 -18.81
N GLY A 113 12.79 -5.47 -19.40
CA GLY A 113 12.60 -4.50 -20.47
C GLY A 113 12.71 -3.04 -20.01
N ALA A 114 12.39 -2.73 -18.75
CA ALA A 114 12.64 -1.41 -18.16
C ALA A 114 14.12 -1.17 -17.80
N LEU A 115 14.88 -2.24 -17.60
CA LEU A 115 16.31 -2.19 -17.26
C LEU A 115 17.22 -2.34 -18.49
N MET A 116 16.70 -2.88 -19.60
CA MET A 116 17.42 -2.96 -20.86
C MET A 116 17.22 -1.67 -21.67
N PRO A 117 18.30 -1.02 -22.13
CA PRO A 117 18.20 0.10 -23.07
C PRO A 117 17.44 -0.35 -24.33
N THR A 118 16.50 0.47 -24.79
CA THR A 118 15.66 0.21 -25.98
C THR A 118 16.45 0.14 -27.31
N THR A 119 17.78 0.22 -27.25
CA THR A 119 18.68 0.11 -28.41
C THR A 119 19.17 -1.30 -28.69
N PHE A 120 18.89 -2.30 -27.83
CA PHE A 120 19.13 -3.70 -28.17
C PHE A 120 17.96 -4.27 -28.99
N THR A 121 17.91 -3.89 -30.27
CA THR A 121 17.17 -4.63 -31.29
C THR A 121 18.00 -5.87 -31.65
N PHE A 122 17.50 -7.06 -31.31
CA PHE A 122 18.05 -8.30 -31.87
C PHE A 122 17.75 -8.34 -33.38
N PRO A 123 18.72 -8.73 -34.23
CA PRO A 123 18.48 -8.94 -35.66
C PRO A 123 17.49 -10.08 -35.93
#